data_AF-A0A0F3N8Z9-F1
#
_entry.id   AF-A0A0F3N8Z9-F1
#
_cell.length_a   1.000
_cell.length_b   1.000
_cell.length_c   1.000
_cell.angle_alpha   90.00
_cell.angle_beta   90.00
_cell.angle_gamma   90.00
#
_symmetry.space_group_name_H-M   'P 1'
#
loop_
_entity.id
_entity.type
_entity.pdbx_description
1 polymer ?
#
loop_
_entity_poly.entity_id
_entity_poly.type
_entity_poly.pdbx_seq_one_letter_code
_entity_poly.pdbx_strand_id
1 'polypeptide(L)'
;MCNLYQESGSVPENVVQRLPEALSLLGQEVDLEFGNPDRPLLVSVRSGSVQSMPGMLDTVLNVGLNDEVAVKLGAMRGGRFAYDSYRRLIQMYAASVLQLEDRIFEERYKEKQKELSLSAGESITNQEALRELVEEFKQLVRTHTGQEFPQDVQVQLRNAIGAVFKSWMNQRAVAYRNMYGIPSDVGTAVNVQAMVFGNINQNSATGVVFTRNPSTGEKEIFGEFLCNAQGEDIVSGQKDPSPIKLMESSMPQVYGELVEVCEKLENHNKDMQDIEFTVQDGKLWILQTRRGKRSAHAAVNLAVSMVKESLISKEEAILRIDASTLGGFSIQY
;
A
#
# COMPACT_ATOMS: atom_id res chain seq x y z
N MET A 1 9.27 -19.27 -6.77
CA MET A 1 8.63 -19.31 -5.43
C MET A 1 7.12 -19.37 -5.55
N CYS A 2 6.46 -18.41 -6.20
CA CYS A 2 5.01 -18.47 -6.43
C CYS A 2 4.58 -19.78 -7.11
N ASN A 3 5.25 -20.21 -8.19
CA ASN A 3 4.87 -21.45 -8.89
C ASN A 3 5.02 -22.69 -7.98
N LEU A 4 6.10 -22.77 -7.20
CA LEU A 4 6.29 -23.84 -6.20
C LEU A 4 5.18 -23.82 -5.13
N TYR A 5 4.71 -22.63 -4.74
CA TYR A 5 3.55 -22.50 -3.86
C TYR A 5 2.28 -23.02 -4.54
N GLN A 6 2.05 -22.72 -5.83
CA GLN A 6 0.88 -23.23 -6.56
C GLN A 6 0.88 -24.76 -6.67
N GLU A 7 2.06 -25.38 -6.79
CA GLU A 7 2.20 -26.83 -6.87
C GLU A 7 2.01 -27.53 -5.52
N SER A 8 2.51 -26.94 -4.43
CA SER A 8 2.56 -27.57 -3.11
C SER A 8 1.48 -27.10 -2.13
N GLY A 9 0.84 -25.96 -2.39
CA GLY A 9 -0.09 -25.30 -1.48
C GLY A 9 0.57 -24.71 -0.21
N SER A 10 1.90 -24.71 -0.12
CA SER A 10 2.63 -24.23 1.05
C SER A 10 3.79 -23.30 0.66
N VAL A 11 4.15 -22.40 1.57
CA VAL A 11 5.31 -21.51 1.36
C VAL A 11 6.57 -22.38 1.26
N PRO A 12 7.38 -22.24 0.20
CA PRO A 12 8.57 -23.08 0.02
C PRO A 12 9.49 -23.04 1.25
N GLU A 13 9.96 -24.20 1.69
CA GLU A 13 10.76 -24.36 2.92
C GLU A 13 12.03 -23.49 2.92
N ASN A 14 12.69 -23.39 1.76
CA ASN A 14 13.86 -22.54 1.59
C ASN A 14 13.56 -21.04 1.76
N VAL A 15 12.32 -20.60 1.55
CA VAL A 15 11.88 -19.23 1.87
C VAL A 15 11.70 -19.11 3.39
N VAL A 16 11.00 -20.06 4.01
CA VAL A 16 10.76 -20.07 5.46
C VAL A 16 12.07 -20.00 6.25
N GLN A 17 13.07 -20.77 5.86
CA GLN A 17 14.39 -20.82 6.51
C GLN A 17 15.18 -19.50 6.42
N ARG A 18 14.93 -18.67 5.40
CA ARG A 18 15.63 -17.40 5.17
C ARG A 18 14.93 -16.19 5.79
N LEU A 19 13.66 -16.34 6.19
CA LEU A 19 12.90 -15.23 6.78
C LEU A 19 13.55 -14.64 8.04
N PRO A 20 14.05 -15.43 9.02
CA PRO A 20 14.63 -14.85 10.23
C PRO A 20 15.84 -13.96 9.96
N GLU A 21 16.75 -14.39 9.08
CA GLU A 21 17.93 -13.62 8.68
C GLU A 21 17.53 -12.32 7.96
N ALA A 22 16.60 -12.41 6.99
CA ALA A 22 16.13 -11.23 6.25
C ALA A 22 15.41 -10.22 7.15
N LEU A 23 14.59 -10.69 8.10
CA LEU A 23 13.92 -9.83 9.08
C LEU A 23 14.90 -9.18 10.06
N SER A 24 15.96 -9.90 10.46
CA SER A 24 17.01 -9.34 11.32
C SER A 24 17.75 -8.21 10.62
N LEU A 25 18.15 -8.41 9.36
CA LEU A 25 18.77 -7.36 8.54
C LEU A 25 17.84 -6.15 8.37
N LEU A 26 16.57 -6.39 8.05
CA LEU A 26 15.57 -5.34 7.93
C LEU A 26 15.41 -4.55 9.25
N GLY A 27 15.37 -5.27 10.37
CA GLY A 27 15.25 -4.69 11.70
C GLY A 27 16.44 -3.82 12.10
N GLN A 28 17.66 -4.23 11.75
CA GLN A 28 18.88 -3.45 11.99
C GLN A 28 18.87 -2.10 11.26
N GLU A 29 18.39 -2.07 10.01
CA GLU A 29 18.31 -0.84 9.21
C GLU A 29 17.33 0.20 9.77
N VAL A 30 16.30 -0.25 10.48
CA VAL A 30 15.26 0.64 11.06
C VAL A 30 15.27 0.69 12.59
N ASP A 31 16.27 0.05 13.22
CA ASP A 31 16.44 -0.04 14.68
C ASP A 31 15.21 -0.61 15.41
N LEU A 32 14.59 -1.65 14.84
CA LEU A 32 13.42 -2.37 15.38
C LEU A 32 13.59 -3.89 15.26
N GLU A 33 12.79 -4.67 15.96
CA GLU A 33 12.88 -6.14 15.96
C GLU A 33 11.51 -6.82 15.80
N PHE A 34 11.42 -7.78 14.87
CA PHE A 34 10.16 -8.44 14.52
C PHE A 34 9.73 -9.40 15.63
N GLY A 35 8.56 -9.12 16.24
CA GLY A 35 8.05 -9.88 17.37
C GLY A 35 8.54 -9.42 18.74
N ASN A 36 9.35 -8.35 18.83
CA ASN A 36 9.75 -7.75 20.10
C ASN A 36 8.75 -6.64 20.51
N PRO A 37 7.98 -6.80 21.60
CA PRO A 37 6.98 -5.81 22.01
C PRO A 37 7.56 -4.47 22.45
N ASP A 38 8.79 -4.43 22.96
CA ASP A 38 9.42 -3.20 23.43
C ASP A 38 10.02 -2.37 22.28
N ARG A 39 10.33 -3.01 21.14
CA ARG A 39 10.88 -2.38 19.94
C ARG A 39 10.26 -2.97 18.66
N PRO A 40 8.94 -2.87 18.47
CA PRO A 40 8.23 -3.69 17.50
C PRO A 40 8.51 -3.26 16.07
N LEU A 41 9.10 -4.17 15.28
CA LEU A 41 9.08 -4.09 13.83
C LEU A 41 7.76 -4.67 13.33
N LEU A 42 6.98 -3.83 12.65
CA LEU A 42 5.81 -4.25 11.88
C LEU A 42 6.18 -4.25 10.40
N VAL A 43 5.60 -5.16 9.62
CA VAL A 43 5.89 -5.28 8.18
C VAL A 43 4.62 -5.24 7.34
N SER A 44 4.76 -4.73 6.12
CA SER A 44 3.79 -4.96 5.05
C SER A 44 4.24 -6.14 4.19
N VAL A 45 3.28 -6.92 3.73
CA VAL A 45 3.49 -8.05 2.81
C VAL A 45 2.70 -7.73 1.55
N ARG A 46 3.42 -7.32 0.49
CA ARG A 46 2.84 -6.81 -0.76
C ARG A 46 3.21 -7.73 -1.93
N SER A 47 2.30 -7.85 -2.89
CA SER A 47 2.60 -8.51 -4.16
C SER A 47 3.57 -7.68 -5.03
N GLY A 48 4.27 -8.36 -5.94
CA GLY A 48 5.13 -7.72 -6.94
C GLY A 48 5.14 -8.52 -8.24
N SER A 49 4.29 -8.14 -9.19
CA SER A 49 4.23 -8.78 -10.51
C SER A 49 5.12 -8.07 -11.53
N VAL A 50 5.67 -8.83 -12.49
CA VAL A 50 6.52 -8.31 -13.58
C VAL A 50 5.82 -7.20 -14.36
N GLN A 51 4.53 -7.38 -14.61
CA GLN A 51 3.65 -6.35 -15.19
C GLN A 51 2.72 -5.83 -14.11
N SER A 52 2.48 -4.51 -14.07
CA SER A 52 1.66 -3.89 -13.02
C SER A 52 0.20 -4.37 -13.07
N MET A 53 -0.27 -4.99 -11.99
CA MET A 53 -1.66 -5.45 -11.83
C MET A 53 -2.35 -4.73 -10.64
N PRO A 54 -2.66 -3.42 -10.77
CA PRO A 54 -3.14 -2.61 -9.65
C PRO A 54 -4.48 -3.11 -9.13
N GLY A 55 -4.58 -3.33 -7.81
CA GLY A 55 -5.80 -3.80 -7.13
C GLY A 55 -6.17 -5.27 -7.38
N MET A 56 -5.34 -6.04 -8.10
CA MET A 56 -5.67 -7.43 -8.46
C MET A 56 -5.15 -8.45 -7.46
N LEU A 57 -4.04 -8.12 -6.79
CA LEU A 57 -3.32 -9.02 -5.89
C LEU A 57 -3.40 -8.53 -4.45
N ASP A 58 -3.27 -9.46 -3.52
CA ASP A 58 -3.51 -9.18 -2.11
C ASP A 58 -2.32 -8.44 -1.48
N THR A 59 -2.60 -7.71 -0.42
CA THR A 59 -1.64 -7.03 0.44
C THR A 59 -2.12 -7.15 1.87
N VAL A 60 -1.18 -7.35 2.79
CA VAL A 60 -1.47 -7.34 4.24
C VAL A 60 -0.53 -6.34 4.90
N LEU A 61 -1.08 -5.33 5.56
CA LEU A 61 -0.32 -4.34 6.31
C LEU A 61 -0.27 -4.70 7.80
N ASN A 62 0.64 -4.04 8.52
CA ASN A 62 0.75 -4.11 9.99
C ASN A 62 1.04 -5.53 10.55
N VAL A 63 1.55 -6.45 9.73
CA VAL A 63 1.91 -7.81 10.17
C VAL A 63 2.96 -7.73 11.28
N GLY A 64 2.74 -8.45 12.37
CA GLY A 64 3.53 -8.34 13.60
C GLY A 64 2.77 -7.77 14.80
N LEU A 65 1.56 -7.22 14.59
CA LEU A 65 0.68 -6.84 15.69
C LEU A 65 0.04 -8.08 16.32
N ASN A 66 0.07 -8.11 17.64
CA ASN A 66 -0.66 -9.05 18.49
C ASN A 66 -1.08 -8.31 19.77
N ASP A 67 -1.73 -8.99 20.71
CA ASP A 67 -2.27 -8.34 21.91
C ASP A 67 -1.18 -7.64 22.74
N GLU A 68 -0.01 -8.26 22.89
CA GLU A 68 1.11 -7.70 23.65
C GLU A 68 1.75 -6.50 22.95
N VAL A 69 2.04 -6.64 21.66
CA VAL A 69 2.63 -5.58 20.84
C VAL A 69 1.68 -4.38 20.75
N ALA A 70 0.37 -4.58 20.62
CA ALA A 70 -0.60 -3.51 20.55
C ALA A 70 -0.63 -2.67 21.83
N VAL A 71 -0.57 -3.30 23.02
CA VAL A 71 -0.50 -2.60 24.30
C VAL A 71 0.77 -1.76 24.41
N LYS A 72 1.93 -2.34 24.08
CA LYS A 72 3.22 -1.64 24.16
C LYS A 72 3.33 -0.51 23.14
N LEU A 73 2.90 -0.76 21.90
CA LEU A 73 2.84 0.24 20.85
C LEU A 73 1.89 1.39 21.24
N GLY A 74 0.77 1.07 21.88
CA GLY A 74 -0.17 2.05 22.40
C GLY A 74 0.46 2.95 23.46
N ALA A 75 1.27 2.39 24.36
CA ALA A 75 2.02 3.17 25.35
C ALA A 75 3.10 4.07 24.72
N MET A 76 3.77 3.60 23.65
CA MET A 76 4.85 4.33 22.99
C MET A 76 4.38 5.41 22.02
N ARG A 77 3.31 5.15 21.26
CA ARG A 77 2.89 5.95 20.09
C ARG A 77 1.43 6.39 20.14
N GLY A 78 0.70 6.04 21.20
CA GLY A 78 -0.72 6.36 21.41
C GLY A 78 -1.64 5.18 21.11
N GLY A 79 -2.54 4.87 22.04
CA GLY A 79 -3.39 3.67 21.93
C GLY A 79 -4.43 3.76 20.81
N ARG A 80 -4.91 4.96 20.44
CA ARG A 80 -5.75 5.13 19.24
C ARG A 80 -5.05 4.54 18.01
N PHE A 81 -3.80 4.93 17.77
CA PHE A 81 -3.02 4.45 16.62
C PHE A 81 -2.82 2.93 16.68
N ALA A 82 -2.38 2.41 17.84
CA ALA A 82 -2.09 0.99 17.97
C ALA A 82 -3.32 0.10 17.75
N TYR A 83 -4.46 0.43 18.37
CA TYR A 83 -5.69 -0.36 18.22
C TYR A 83 -6.36 -0.15 16.85
N ASP A 84 -6.26 1.03 16.24
CA ASP A 84 -6.72 1.22 14.85
C ASP A 84 -5.91 0.39 13.85
N SER A 85 -4.58 0.37 14.00
CA SER A 85 -3.73 -0.48 13.16
C SER A 85 -3.95 -1.97 13.41
N TYR A 86 -4.27 -2.37 14.65
CA TYR A 86 -4.52 -3.77 14.99
C TYR A 86 -5.85 -4.28 14.45
N ARG A 87 -6.94 -3.52 14.59
CA ARG A 87 -8.23 -3.89 13.98
C ARG A 87 -8.15 -3.94 12.45
N ARG A 88 -7.36 -3.05 11.82
CA ARG A 88 -7.04 -3.11 10.38
C ARG A 88 -6.28 -4.39 10.01
N LEU A 89 -5.24 -4.78 10.76
CA LEU A 89 -4.54 -6.04 10.53
C LEU A 89 -5.52 -7.22 10.56
N ILE A 90 -6.37 -7.31 11.58
CA ILE A 90 -7.30 -8.44 11.74
C ILE A 90 -8.25 -8.51 10.54
N GLN A 91 -8.83 -7.38 10.13
CA GLN A 91 -9.72 -7.30 8.97
C GLN A 91 -8.99 -7.72 7.67
N MET A 92 -7.82 -7.14 7.40
CA MET A 92 -7.05 -7.46 6.18
C MET A 92 -6.60 -8.93 6.16
N TYR A 93 -6.16 -9.45 7.29
CA TYR A 93 -5.74 -10.83 7.45
C TYR A 93 -6.93 -11.77 7.24
N ALA A 94 -8.08 -11.46 7.83
CA ALA A 94 -9.31 -12.22 7.63
C ALA A 94 -9.73 -12.25 6.16
N ALA A 95 -9.69 -11.12 5.46
CA ALA A 95 -10.04 -11.05 4.04
C ALA A 95 -9.01 -11.75 3.14
N SER A 96 -7.73 -11.45 3.30
CA SER A 96 -6.69 -11.92 2.38
C SER A 96 -6.22 -13.36 2.69
N VAL A 97 -6.06 -13.70 3.97
CA VAL A 97 -5.51 -14.99 4.38
C VAL A 97 -6.63 -16.01 4.59
N LEU A 98 -7.66 -15.63 5.36
CA LEU A 98 -8.75 -16.53 5.73
C LEU A 98 -9.91 -16.51 4.71
N GLN A 99 -9.85 -15.62 3.71
CA GLN A 99 -10.85 -15.50 2.63
C GLN A 99 -12.27 -15.21 3.16
N LEU A 100 -12.38 -14.47 4.27
CA LEU A 100 -13.65 -13.95 4.76
C LEU A 100 -14.09 -12.72 3.95
N GLU A 101 -15.40 -12.50 3.89
CA GLU A 101 -15.95 -11.31 3.26
C GLU A 101 -15.64 -10.06 4.11
N ASP A 102 -14.97 -9.08 3.50
CA ASP A 102 -14.58 -7.84 4.16
C ASP A 102 -15.77 -7.07 4.76
N ARG A 103 -16.94 -7.20 4.10
CA ARG A 103 -18.21 -6.60 4.52
C ARG A 103 -18.60 -6.96 5.97
N ILE A 104 -18.24 -8.15 6.46
CA ILE A 104 -18.51 -8.58 7.84
C ILE A 104 -17.87 -7.61 8.84
N PHE A 105 -16.64 -7.18 8.57
CA PHE A 105 -15.88 -6.27 9.44
C PHE A 105 -16.31 -4.82 9.22
N GLU A 106 -16.60 -4.42 7.99
CA GLU A 106 -17.12 -3.09 7.68
C GLU A 106 -18.46 -2.80 8.36
N GLU A 107 -19.38 -3.78 8.35
CA GLU A 107 -20.69 -3.66 9.00
C GLU A 107 -20.52 -3.49 10.50
N ARG A 108 -19.68 -4.31 11.15
CA ARG A 108 -19.40 -4.16 12.59
C ARG A 108 -18.73 -2.82 12.92
N TYR A 109 -17.78 -2.35 12.11
CA TYR A 109 -17.18 -1.03 12.30
C TYR A 109 -18.25 0.08 12.21
N LYS A 110 -19.14 0.02 11.23
CA LYS A 110 -20.26 0.98 11.06
C LYS A 110 -21.25 0.95 12.22
N GLU A 111 -21.52 -0.21 12.79
CA GLU A 111 -22.35 -0.34 13.99
C GLU A 111 -21.68 0.34 15.19
N LYS A 112 -20.39 0.07 15.43
CA LYS A 112 -19.63 0.74 16.51
C LYS A 112 -19.59 2.26 16.30
N GLN A 113 -19.49 2.75 15.06
CA GLN A 113 -19.63 4.19 14.77
C GLN A 113 -21.00 4.75 15.19
N LYS A 114 -22.09 4.01 14.92
CA LYS A 114 -23.45 4.41 15.32
C LYS A 114 -23.64 4.38 16.83
N GLU A 115 -23.10 3.36 17.52
CA GLU A 115 -23.10 3.27 18.99
C GLU A 115 -22.44 4.51 19.62
N LEU A 116 -21.41 5.04 18.96
CA LEU A 116 -20.68 6.25 19.37
C LEU A 116 -21.28 7.56 18.83
N SER A 117 -22.41 7.52 18.13
CA SER A 117 -23.06 8.68 17.51
C SER A 117 -22.17 9.47 16.55
N LEU A 118 -21.26 8.79 15.85
CA LEU A 118 -20.38 9.39 14.85
C LEU A 118 -21.10 9.60 13.51
N SER A 119 -20.69 10.63 12.77
CA SER A 119 -21.21 10.89 11.43
C SER A 119 -20.69 9.86 10.41
N ALA A 120 -21.39 9.72 9.28
CA ALA A 120 -20.89 8.91 8.18
C ALA A 120 -19.51 9.42 7.71
N GLY A 121 -18.53 8.52 7.61
CA GLY A 121 -17.15 8.85 7.24
C GLY A 121 -16.25 9.29 8.41
N GLU A 122 -16.82 9.57 9.59
CA GLU A 122 -16.04 9.97 10.76
C GLU A 122 -15.33 8.77 11.40
N SER A 123 -14.00 8.82 11.51
CA SER A 123 -13.21 7.72 12.07
C SER A 123 -13.37 7.62 13.59
N ILE A 124 -13.39 6.39 14.12
CA ILE A 124 -13.38 6.17 15.57
C ILE A 124 -12.04 6.65 16.13
N THR A 125 -12.07 7.61 17.05
CA THR A 125 -10.86 8.14 17.71
C THR A 125 -10.72 7.69 19.16
N ASN A 126 -11.80 7.18 19.76
CA ASN A 126 -11.81 6.68 21.13
C ASN A 126 -11.00 5.38 21.22
N GLN A 127 -9.94 5.40 22.04
CA GLN A 127 -9.04 4.27 22.23
C GLN A 127 -9.75 3.03 22.79
N GLU A 128 -10.61 3.19 23.79
CA GLU A 128 -11.31 2.08 24.43
C GLU A 128 -12.28 1.41 23.46
N ALA A 129 -13.02 2.20 22.67
CA ALA A 129 -13.89 1.67 21.64
C ALA A 129 -13.11 0.91 20.54
N LEU A 130 -11.92 1.39 20.17
CA LEU A 130 -11.05 0.68 19.23
C LEU A 130 -10.53 -0.63 19.83
N ARG A 131 -10.17 -0.64 21.13
CA ARG A 131 -9.75 -1.84 21.85
C ARG A 131 -10.88 -2.88 21.92
N GLU A 132 -12.10 -2.46 22.22
CA GLU A 132 -13.28 -3.33 22.15
C GLU A 132 -13.48 -3.90 20.74
N LEU A 133 -13.33 -3.07 19.71
CA LEU A 133 -13.51 -3.48 18.33
C LEU A 133 -12.48 -4.52 17.89
N VAL A 134 -11.24 -4.46 18.39
CA VAL A 134 -10.23 -5.51 18.19
C VAL A 134 -10.73 -6.86 18.71
N GLU A 135 -11.30 -6.90 19.92
CA GLU A 135 -11.84 -8.14 20.48
C GLU A 135 -13.05 -8.66 19.69
N GLU A 136 -13.94 -7.76 19.30
CA GLU A 136 -15.08 -8.09 18.44
C GLU A 136 -14.63 -8.65 17.09
N PHE A 137 -13.57 -8.09 16.48
CA PHE A 137 -13.01 -8.59 15.23
C PHE A 137 -12.36 -9.96 15.38
N LYS A 138 -11.61 -10.21 16.48
CA LYS A 138 -11.10 -11.55 16.79
C LYS A 138 -12.24 -12.56 16.97
N GLN A 139 -13.33 -12.16 17.64
CA GLN A 139 -14.51 -13.00 17.79
C GLN A 139 -15.20 -13.28 16.44
N LEU A 140 -15.29 -12.30 15.54
CA LEU A 140 -15.81 -12.51 14.19
C LEU A 140 -14.98 -13.54 13.41
N VAL A 141 -13.65 -13.48 13.51
CA VAL A 141 -12.75 -14.49 12.92
C VAL A 141 -13.07 -15.88 13.47
N ARG A 142 -13.16 -16.02 14.80
CA ARG A 142 -13.47 -17.29 15.45
C ARG A 142 -14.84 -17.84 15.04
N THR A 143 -15.86 -16.99 15.02
CA THR A 143 -17.23 -17.39 14.68
C THR A 143 -17.34 -17.91 13.24
N HIS A 144 -16.65 -17.29 12.29
CA HIS A 144 -16.77 -17.66 10.87
C HIS A 144 -15.80 -18.76 10.42
N THR A 145 -14.66 -18.92 11.11
CA THR A 145 -13.61 -19.89 10.69
C THR A 145 -13.42 -21.04 11.66
N GLY A 146 -13.90 -20.92 12.90
CA GLY A 146 -13.60 -21.84 14.00
C GLY A 146 -12.16 -21.72 14.52
N GLN A 147 -11.35 -20.79 14.01
CA GLN A 147 -9.95 -20.58 14.38
C GLN A 147 -9.76 -19.24 15.08
N GLU A 148 -8.81 -19.18 16.01
CA GLU A 148 -8.41 -17.92 16.64
C GLU A 148 -7.52 -17.08 15.71
N PHE A 149 -7.56 -15.76 15.85
CA PHE A 149 -6.59 -14.88 15.18
C PHE A 149 -5.17 -15.19 15.70
N PRO A 150 -4.18 -15.46 14.83
CA PRO A 150 -2.86 -15.90 15.26
C PRO A 150 -2.11 -14.80 16.02
N GLN A 151 -1.71 -15.10 17.26
CA GLN A 151 -0.88 -14.20 18.09
C GLN A 151 0.62 -14.36 17.79
N ASP A 152 1.02 -15.50 17.21
CA ASP A 152 2.39 -15.73 16.75
C ASP A 152 2.66 -14.96 15.44
N VAL A 153 3.51 -13.95 15.52
CA VAL A 153 3.88 -13.07 14.40
C VAL A 153 4.58 -13.80 13.26
N GLN A 154 5.27 -14.92 13.53
CA GLN A 154 5.91 -15.75 12.51
C GLN A 154 4.87 -16.53 11.71
N VAL A 155 3.81 -17.00 12.39
CA VAL A 155 2.64 -17.60 11.72
C VAL A 155 1.94 -16.56 10.86
N GLN A 156 1.72 -15.34 11.38
CA GLN A 156 1.10 -14.26 10.62
C GLN A 156 1.86 -13.97 9.32
N LEU A 157 3.20 -13.82 9.40
CA LEU A 157 4.03 -13.51 8.24
C LEU A 157 4.01 -14.63 7.20
N ARG A 158 4.19 -15.89 7.62
CA ARG A 158 4.13 -17.03 6.69
C ARG A 158 2.78 -17.11 5.98
N ASN A 159 1.70 -16.91 6.72
CA ASN A 159 0.36 -16.98 6.15
C ASN A 159 0.07 -15.79 5.21
N ALA A 160 0.54 -14.60 5.53
CA ALA A 160 0.45 -13.44 4.64
C ALA A 160 1.24 -13.65 3.33
N ILE A 161 2.44 -14.21 3.38
CA ILE A 161 3.23 -14.57 2.19
C ILE A 161 2.46 -15.60 1.34
N GLY A 162 1.92 -16.64 1.98
CA GLY A 162 1.10 -17.65 1.31
C GLY A 162 -0.14 -17.05 0.64
N ALA A 163 -0.83 -16.12 1.32
CA ALA A 163 -1.97 -15.41 0.76
C ALA A 163 -1.60 -14.60 -0.49
N VAL A 164 -0.47 -13.87 -0.46
CA VAL A 164 -0.01 -13.14 -1.65
C VAL A 164 0.28 -14.08 -2.82
N PHE A 165 0.95 -15.20 -2.59
CA PHE A 165 1.15 -16.20 -3.65
C PHE A 165 -0.19 -16.76 -4.14
N LYS A 166 -1.09 -17.14 -3.24
CA LYS A 166 -2.43 -17.65 -3.58
C LYS A 166 -3.23 -16.64 -4.41
N SER A 167 -3.11 -15.34 -4.11
CA SER A 167 -3.82 -14.27 -4.81
C SER A 167 -3.49 -14.22 -6.31
N TRP A 168 -2.34 -14.76 -6.75
CA TRP A 168 -2.02 -14.91 -8.16
C TRP A 168 -3.07 -15.72 -8.94
N MET A 169 -3.72 -16.69 -8.29
CA MET A 169 -4.72 -17.55 -8.94
C MET A 169 -6.16 -17.16 -8.60
N ASN A 170 -6.38 -16.00 -7.97
CA ASN A 170 -7.74 -15.53 -7.72
C ASN A 170 -8.45 -15.14 -9.04
N GLN A 171 -9.78 -15.09 -9.00
CA GLN A 171 -10.59 -14.86 -10.22
C GLN A 171 -10.28 -13.51 -10.89
N ARG A 172 -10.10 -12.45 -10.10
CA ARG A 172 -9.80 -11.10 -10.63
C ARG A 172 -8.44 -11.04 -11.32
N ALA A 173 -7.41 -11.66 -10.76
CA ALA A 173 -6.07 -11.71 -11.33
C ALA A 173 -6.05 -12.55 -12.61
N VAL A 174 -6.71 -13.71 -12.63
CA VAL A 174 -6.83 -14.56 -13.82
C VAL A 174 -7.54 -13.79 -14.95
N ALA A 175 -8.68 -13.16 -14.66
CA ALA A 175 -9.42 -12.37 -15.65
C ALA A 175 -8.58 -11.21 -16.20
N TYR A 176 -7.88 -10.47 -15.33
CA TYR A 176 -6.98 -9.40 -15.73
C TYR A 176 -5.86 -9.90 -16.63
N ARG A 177 -5.21 -11.01 -16.27
CA ARG A 177 -4.14 -11.60 -17.08
C ARG A 177 -4.61 -12.03 -18.46
N ASN A 178 -5.79 -12.64 -18.56
CA ASN A 178 -6.37 -13.03 -19.84
C ASN A 178 -6.67 -11.82 -20.72
N MET A 179 -7.17 -10.73 -20.14
CA MET A 179 -7.47 -9.48 -20.86
C MET A 179 -6.21 -8.80 -21.42
N TYR A 180 -5.10 -8.83 -20.68
CA TYR A 180 -3.85 -8.14 -21.04
C TYR A 180 -2.76 -9.07 -21.57
N GLY A 181 -3.06 -10.35 -21.82
CA GLY A 181 -2.11 -11.33 -22.36
C GLY A 181 -0.92 -11.63 -21.45
N ILE A 182 -1.11 -11.58 -20.13
CA ILE A 182 -0.05 -11.86 -19.14
C ILE A 182 0.01 -13.38 -18.90
N PRO A 183 1.15 -14.05 -19.15
CA PRO A 183 1.26 -15.50 -18.93
C PRO A 183 1.04 -15.89 -17.45
N SER A 184 0.47 -17.06 -17.21
CA SER A 184 0.17 -17.53 -15.84
C SER A 184 1.40 -18.05 -15.09
N ASP A 185 2.44 -18.47 -15.82
CA ASP A 185 3.65 -19.12 -15.33
C ASP A 185 4.71 -18.14 -14.81
N VAL A 186 4.56 -16.83 -15.03
CA VAL A 186 5.50 -15.84 -14.48
C VAL A 186 5.40 -15.71 -12.95
N GLY A 187 4.22 -15.97 -12.38
CA GLY A 187 3.94 -15.84 -10.96
C GLY A 187 4.03 -14.39 -10.44
N THR A 188 3.98 -14.25 -9.11
CA THR A 188 4.20 -12.97 -8.41
C THR A 188 5.33 -13.08 -7.39
N ALA A 189 6.06 -11.99 -7.18
CA ALA A 189 6.96 -11.83 -6.06
C ALA A 189 6.19 -11.41 -4.80
N VAL A 190 6.85 -11.53 -3.64
CA VAL A 190 6.37 -11.01 -2.37
C VAL A 190 7.42 -10.07 -1.82
N ASN A 191 7.01 -8.84 -1.56
CA ASN A 191 7.82 -7.82 -0.92
C ASN A 191 7.42 -7.77 0.56
N VAL A 192 8.39 -8.04 1.45
CA VAL A 192 8.25 -7.82 2.89
C VAL A 192 9.02 -6.55 3.23
N GLN A 193 8.30 -5.52 3.68
CA GLN A 193 8.86 -4.18 3.88
C GLN A 193 8.50 -3.67 5.28
N ALA A 194 9.42 -3.02 5.97
CA ALA A 194 9.15 -2.37 7.25
C ALA A 194 8.00 -1.36 7.11
N MET A 195 7.08 -1.36 8.06
CA MET A 195 5.97 -0.41 8.09
C MET A 195 6.46 0.99 8.43
N VAL A 196 5.86 1.95 7.74
CA VAL A 196 5.91 3.38 8.06
C VAL A 196 4.47 3.86 8.18
N PHE A 197 4.18 4.72 9.14
CA PHE A 197 2.83 5.05 9.56
C PHE A 197 2.48 6.52 9.33
N GLY A 198 1.58 6.74 8.38
CA GLY A 198 0.96 8.05 8.09
C GLY A 198 -0.13 8.44 9.10
N ASN A 199 -0.45 7.58 10.06
CA ASN A 199 -1.58 7.70 11.00
C ASN A 199 -1.16 7.75 12.49
N ILE A 200 0.08 8.13 12.79
CA ILE A 200 0.55 8.27 14.18
C ILE A 200 0.02 9.57 14.80
N ASN A 201 0.22 10.71 14.13
CA ASN A 201 -0.11 12.02 14.66
C ASN A 201 -0.42 13.02 13.52
N GLN A 202 -0.56 14.31 13.86
CA GLN A 202 -0.87 15.36 12.88
C GLN A 202 0.31 15.73 11.98
N ASN A 203 1.53 15.33 12.35
CA ASN A 203 2.75 15.46 11.54
C ASN A 203 3.02 14.21 10.68
N SER A 204 2.02 13.33 10.55
CA SER A 204 2.05 12.15 9.70
C SER A 204 1.03 12.28 8.57
N ALA A 205 1.38 11.73 7.41
CA ALA A 205 0.53 11.73 6.22
C ALA A 205 0.85 10.56 5.31
N THR A 206 -0.01 10.30 4.34
CA THR A 206 0.23 9.36 3.24
C THR A 206 -0.25 10.00 1.95
N GLY A 207 0.36 9.68 0.82
CA GLY A 207 -0.01 10.31 -0.45
C GLY A 207 0.45 9.54 -1.67
N VAL A 208 -0.12 9.92 -2.81
CA VAL A 208 0.22 9.41 -4.14
C VAL A 208 0.41 10.60 -5.06
N VAL A 209 1.54 10.65 -5.76
CA VAL A 209 1.88 11.75 -6.67
C VAL A 209 2.43 11.25 -7.99
N PHE A 210 2.13 11.98 -9.05
CA PHE A 210 2.77 11.91 -10.33
C PHE A 210 3.74 13.08 -10.47
N THR A 211 4.92 12.83 -11.05
CA THR A 211 5.94 13.88 -11.26
C THR A 211 5.49 14.92 -12.29
N ARG A 212 4.51 14.57 -13.12
CA ARG A 212 3.84 15.43 -14.11
C ARG A 212 2.35 15.08 -14.14
N ASN A 213 1.51 15.98 -14.63
CA ASN A 213 0.07 15.76 -14.69
C ASN A 213 -0.26 14.58 -15.65
N PRO A 214 -0.88 13.48 -15.17
CA PRO A 214 -1.11 12.29 -15.98
C PRO A 214 -2.21 12.47 -17.04
N SER A 215 -3.00 13.55 -16.94
CA SER A 215 -4.10 13.87 -17.85
C SER A 215 -3.67 14.84 -18.95
N THR A 216 -2.94 15.90 -18.59
CA THR A 216 -2.51 16.96 -19.52
C THR A 216 -1.07 16.79 -20.00
N GLY A 217 -0.21 16.15 -19.21
CA GLY A 217 1.24 16.07 -19.47
C GLY A 217 2.03 17.32 -19.06
N GLU A 218 1.39 18.28 -18.39
CA GLU A 218 2.06 19.47 -17.85
C GLU A 218 3.08 19.10 -16.76
N LYS A 219 4.20 19.84 -16.74
CA LYS A 219 5.27 19.64 -15.75
C LYS A 219 4.91 20.28 -14.41
N GLU A 220 4.00 19.65 -13.71
CA GLU A 220 3.63 19.96 -12.33
C GLU A 220 3.47 18.66 -11.53
N ILE A 221 3.85 18.69 -10.25
CA ILE A 221 3.54 17.58 -9.35
C ILE A 221 2.02 17.53 -9.18
N PHE A 222 1.44 16.40 -9.52
CA PHE A 222 0.00 16.18 -9.51
C PHE A 222 -0.32 14.99 -8.62
N GLY A 223 -1.26 15.13 -7.70
CA GLY A 223 -1.62 14.05 -6.80
C GLY A 223 -2.31 14.53 -5.56
N GLU A 224 -2.41 13.66 -4.58
CA GLU A 224 -3.25 13.85 -3.42
C GLU A 224 -2.60 13.25 -2.17
N PHE A 225 -2.98 13.75 -1.00
CA PHE A 225 -2.50 13.25 0.27
C PHE A 225 -3.58 13.33 1.37
N LEU A 226 -3.41 12.53 2.41
CA LEU A 226 -4.24 12.53 3.61
C LEU A 226 -3.35 12.63 4.85
N CYS A 227 -3.66 13.57 5.74
CA CYS A 227 -3.05 13.65 7.06
C CYS A 227 -3.63 12.58 7.99
N ASN A 228 -2.80 12.05 8.89
CA ASN A 228 -3.21 11.11 9.93
C ASN A 228 -4.02 9.91 9.37
N ALA A 229 -3.50 9.28 8.31
CA ALA A 229 -4.16 8.22 7.53
C ALA A 229 -3.15 7.16 7.03
N GLN A 230 -3.65 5.99 6.61
CA GLN A 230 -2.85 4.97 5.91
C GLN A 230 -3.24 4.93 4.42
N GLY A 231 -2.38 4.39 3.55
CA GLY A 231 -2.61 4.38 2.10
C GLY A 231 -3.95 3.78 1.66
N GLU A 232 -4.49 2.82 2.42
CA GLU A 232 -5.84 2.27 2.21
C GLU A 232 -6.95 3.33 2.23
N ASP A 233 -6.79 4.37 3.05
CA ASP A 233 -7.78 5.44 3.16
C ASP A 233 -7.83 6.29 1.86
N ILE A 234 -6.73 6.36 1.11
CA ILE A 234 -6.70 6.99 -0.24
C ILE A 234 -7.41 6.08 -1.25
N VAL A 235 -7.13 4.78 -1.23
CA VAL A 235 -7.66 3.84 -2.24
C VAL A 235 -9.16 3.57 -2.04
N SER A 236 -9.62 3.53 -0.80
CA SER A 236 -11.03 3.22 -0.47
C SER A 236 -12.00 4.36 -0.79
N GLY A 237 -11.50 5.59 -0.96
CA GLY A 237 -12.34 6.77 -1.19
C GLY A 237 -13.27 7.13 -0.02
N GLN A 238 -13.05 6.57 1.17
CA GLN A 238 -13.86 6.86 2.36
C GLN A 238 -13.55 8.24 2.96
N LYS A 239 -12.37 8.79 2.67
CA LYS A 239 -11.94 10.13 3.07
C LYS A 239 -11.63 10.94 1.81
N ASP A 240 -12.00 12.21 1.84
CA ASP A 240 -11.67 13.14 0.76
C ASP A 240 -10.20 13.55 0.86
N PRO A 241 -9.34 13.16 -0.10
CA PRO A 241 -7.94 13.50 -0.06
C PRO A 241 -7.72 14.96 -0.49
N SER A 242 -6.68 15.58 0.08
CA SER A 242 -6.30 16.95 -0.25
C SER A 242 -5.38 16.99 -1.47
N PRO A 243 -5.52 17.97 -2.37
CA PRO A 243 -4.57 18.15 -3.46
C PRO A 243 -3.15 18.35 -2.93
N ILE A 244 -2.15 17.72 -3.56
CA ILE A 244 -0.76 17.73 -3.10
C ILE A 244 -0.19 19.15 -2.93
N LYS A 245 -0.66 20.12 -3.72
CA LYS A 245 -0.24 21.54 -3.59
C LYS A 245 -0.51 22.11 -2.20
N LEU A 246 -1.53 21.64 -1.49
CA LEU A 246 -1.79 22.11 -0.11
C LEU A 246 -0.70 21.67 0.87
N MET A 247 0.05 20.59 0.56
CA MET A 247 1.16 20.11 1.37
C MET A 247 2.30 21.13 1.46
N GLU A 248 2.49 21.98 0.45
CA GLU A 248 3.44 23.08 0.48
C GLU A 248 3.19 24.03 1.65
N SER A 249 1.91 24.25 1.99
CA SER A 249 1.53 25.11 3.11
C SER A 249 1.49 24.38 4.45
N SER A 250 1.04 23.12 4.47
CA SER A 250 0.84 22.37 5.73
C SER A 250 2.09 21.65 6.22
N MET A 251 2.98 21.22 5.31
CA MET A 251 4.21 20.47 5.61
C MET A 251 5.36 20.94 4.68
N PRO A 252 5.76 22.23 4.71
CA PRO A 252 6.64 22.83 3.71
C PRO A 252 7.99 22.12 3.54
N GLN A 253 8.62 21.70 4.63
CA GLN A 253 9.89 20.98 4.59
C GLN A 253 9.76 19.64 3.86
N VAL A 254 8.74 18.86 4.23
CA VAL A 254 8.49 17.54 3.65
C VAL A 254 8.09 17.65 2.18
N TYR A 255 7.31 18.68 1.82
CA TYR A 255 6.97 18.96 0.44
C TYR A 255 8.21 19.29 -0.39
N GLY A 256 9.13 20.10 0.13
CA GLY A 256 10.42 20.37 -0.52
C GLY A 256 11.24 19.10 -0.76
N GLU A 257 11.35 18.23 0.26
CA GLU A 257 12.02 16.92 0.11
C GLU A 257 11.34 16.04 -0.95
N LEU A 258 10.00 16.03 -0.98
CA LEU A 258 9.22 15.27 -1.98
C LEU A 258 9.47 15.78 -3.40
N VAL A 259 9.53 17.11 -3.60
CA VAL A 259 9.85 17.72 -4.89
C VAL A 259 11.23 17.26 -5.37
N GLU A 260 12.25 17.31 -4.51
CA GLU A 260 13.59 16.84 -4.87
C GLU A 260 13.63 15.36 -5.25
N VAL A 261 12.88 14.53 -4.52
CA VAL A 261 12.78 13.09 -4.81
C VAL A 261 12.09 12.86 -6.15
N CYS A 262 10.99 13.56 -6.43
CA CYS A 262 10.29 13.51 -7.71
C CYS A 262 11.23 13.84 -8.88
N GLU A 263 12.03 14.90 -8.75
CA GLU A 263 13.03 15.27 -9.75
C GLU A 263 14.12 14.20 -9.91
N LYS A 264 14.66 13.66 -8.81
CA LYS A 264 15.67 12.60 -8.85
C LYS A 264 15.14 11.34 -9.55
N LEU A 265 13.91 10.93 -9.23
CA LEU A 265 13.28 9.75 -9.80
C LEU A 265 12.93 9.93 -11.29
N GLU A 266 12.40 11.09 -11.68
CA GLU A 266 12.15 11.39 -13.10
C GLU A 266 13.45 11.46 -13.91
N ASN A 267 14.50 12.07 -13.34
CA ASN A 267 15.81 12.14 -13.98
C ASN A 267 16.52 10.79 -14.10
N HIS A 268 16.34 9.90 -13.12
CA HIS A 268 16.92 8.56 -13.14
C HIS A 268 16.20 7.65 -14.14
N ASN A 269 14.86 7.58 -14.04
CA ASN A 269 14.04 6.70 -14.88
C ASN A 269 13.78 7.29 -16.27
N LYS A 270 14.17 8.56 -16.48
CA LYS A 270 13.96 9.33 -17.71
C LYS A 270 12.50 9.45 -18.11
N ASP A 271 11.54 9.24 -17.22
CA ASP A 271 10.11 9.24 -17.53
C ASP A 271 9.28 9.72 -16.34
N MET A 272 8.03 10.11 -16.60
CA MET A 272 7.08 10.49 -15.56
C MET A 272 6.83 9.32 -14.60
N GLN A 273 6.99 9.58 -13.31
CA GLN A 273 6.80 8.58 -12.26
C GLN A 273 5.47 8.77 -11.54
N ASP A 274 4.90 7.65 -11.11
CA ASP A 274 3.82 7.52 -10.12
C ASP A 274 4.47 7.00 -8.83
N ILE A 275 4.33 7.77 -7.76
CA ILE A 275 5.08 7.62 -6.51
C ILE A 275 4.09 7.55 -5.35
N GLU A 276 4.21 6.50 -4.53
CA GLU A 276 3.54 6.39 -3.24
C GLU A 276 4.51 6.77 -2.13
N PHE A 277 4.06 7.61 -1.20
CA PHE A 277 4.88 8.06 -0.08
C PHE A 277 4.10 8.06 1.23
N THR A 278 4.84 8.05 2.32
CA THR A 278 4.32 8.24 3.68
C THR A 278 5.23 9.19 4.43
N VAL A 279 4.62 10.09 5.20
CA VAL A 279 5.28 10.96 6.16
C VAL A 279 5.03 10.38 7.54
N GLN A 280 6.08 10.00 8.23
CA GLN A 280 6.00 9.52 9.60
C GLN A 280 6.69 10.53 10.51
N ASP A 281 5.88 11.25 11.30
CA ASP A 281 6.37 12.21 12.28
C ASP A 281 7.37 13.22 11.68
N GLY A 282 6.99 13.78 10.53
CA GLY A 282 7.80 14.77 9.78
C GLY A 282 8.91 14.18 8.90
N LYS A 283 9.11 12.86 8.90
CA LYS A 283 10.09 12.20 8.02
C LYS A 283 9.42 11.63 6.77
N LEU A 284 9.90 12.00 5.58
CA LEU A 284 9.45 11.45 4.30
C LEU A 284 9.99 10.03 4.07
N TRP A 285 9.13 9.14 3.59
CA TRP A 285 9.47 7.80 3.13
C TRP A 285 8.80 7.52 1.79
N ILE A 286 9.59 7.02 0.84
CA ILE A 286 9.09 6.59 -0.48
C ILE A 286 8.84 5.10 -0.42
N LEU A 287 7.60 4.70 -0.69
CA LEU A 287 7.16 3.30 -0.58
C LEU A 287 7.24 2.58 -1.92
N GLN A 288 6.86 3.28 -2.98
CA GLN A 288 6.81 2.72 -4.33
C GLN A 288 7.06 3.82 -5.35
N THR A 289 7.72 3.47 -6.44
CA THR A 289 7.76 4.28 -7.65
C THR A 289 7.60 3.37 -8.86
N ARG A 290 6.89 3.84 -9.87
CA ARG A 290 6.73 3.15 -11.15
C ARG A 290 6.52 4.16 -12.26
N ARG A 291 6.65 3.68 -13.50
CA ARG A 291 6.21 4.41 -14.69
C ARG A 291 4.73 4.78 -14.55
N GLY A 292 4.40 6.06 -14.48
CA GLY A 292 3.02 6.47 -14.22
C GLY A 292 2.08 6.20 -15.39
N LYS A 293 0.86 5.73 -15.15
CA LYS A 293 -0.15 5.63 -16.22
C LYS A 293 -0.63 7.03 -16.61
N ARG A 294 -0.97 7.22 -17.88
CA ARG A 294 -1.24 8.55 -18.46
C ARG A 294 -2.17 8.46 -19.66
N SER A 295 -2.86 9.56 -19.97
CA SER A 295 -3.68 9.69 -21.18
C SER A 295 -2.79 9.70 -22.44
N ALA A 296 -3.39 9.43 -23.60
CA ALA A 296 -2.68 9.55 -24.89
C ALA A 296 -2.21 10.99 -25.13
N HIS A 297 -3.02 11.98 -24.74
CA HIS A 297 -2.67 13.40 -24.79
C HIS A 297 -1.45 13.72 -23.93
N ALA A 298 -1.47 13.29 -22.67
CA ALA A 298 -0.33 13.45 -21.77
C ALA A 298 0.91 12.75 -22.31
N ALA A 299 0.81 11.52 -22.84
CA ALA A 299 1.94 10.78 -23.38
C ALA A 299 2.71 11.58 -24.46
N VAL A 300 1.98 12.21 -25.39
CA VAL A 300 2.59 13.06 -26.44
C VAL A 300 3.24 14.30 -25.83
N ASN A 301 2.53 15.03 -24.95
CA ASN A 301 3.06 16.25 -24.32
C ASN A 301 4.30 15.97 -23.46
N LEU A 302 4.30 14.85 -22.74
CA LEU A 302 5.43 14.37 -21.94
C LEU A 302 6.64 14.06 -22.83
N ALA A 303 6.43 13.27 -23.89
CA ALA A 303 7.50 12.92 -24.81
C ALA A 303 8.14 14.16 -25.45
N VAL A 304 7.33 15.13 -25.89
CA VAL A 304 7.82 16.38 -26.48
C VAL A 304 8.55 17.25 -25.45
N SER A 305 8.00 17.41 -24.24
CA SER A 305 8.64 18.20 -23.18
C SER A 305 9.97 17.60 -22.73
N MET A 306 10.03 16.28 -22.54
CA MET A 306 11.26 15.57 -22.17
C MET A 306 12.36 15.66 -23.24
N VAL A 307 12.01 15.69 -24.53
CA VAL A 307 12.99 15.98 -25.61
C VAL A 307 13.50 17.41 -25.52
N LYS A 308 12.62 18.40 -25.31
CA LYS A 308 13.02 19.81 -25.15
C LYS A 308 13.92 20.02 -23.94
N GLU A 309 13.67 19.29 -22.87
CA GLU A 309 14.48 19.27 -21.65
C GLU A 309 15.77 18.44 -21.80
N SER A 310 16.02 17.86 -22.98
CA SER A 310 17.17 16.97 -23.24
C SER A 310 17.24 15.76 -22.30
N LEU A 311 16.09 15.33 -21.76
CA LEU A 311 15.99 14.15 -20.90
C LEU A 311 16.04 12.85 -21.72
N ILE A 312 15.46 12.89 -22.93
CA ILE A 312 15.40 11.76 -23.87
C ILE A 312 15.66 12.22 -25.32
N SER A 313 16.03 11.30 -26.20
CA SER A 313 16.17 11.56 -27.64
C SER A 313 14.81 11.55 -28.35
N LYS A 314 14.77 12.02 -29.60
CA LYS A 314 13.55 11.99 -30.43
C LYS A 314 13.11 10.56 -30.73
N GLU A 315 14.08 9.66 -30.95
CA GLU A 315 13.86 8.25 -31.23
C GLU A 315 13.24 7.55 -30.02
N GLU A 316 13.80 7.80 -28.83
CA GLU A 316 13.28 7.32 -27.56
C GLU A 316 11.85 7.83 -27.30
N ALA A 317 11.59 9.10 -27.61
CA ALA A 317 10.26 9.71 -27.47
C ALA A 317 9.19 9.01 -28.33
N ILE A 318 9.53 8.64 -29.58
CA ILE A 318 8.62 7.92 -30.48
C ILE A 318 8.27 6.54 -29.92
N LEU A 319 9.27 5.80 -29.41
CA LEU A 319 9.07 4.44 -28.88
C LEU A 319 8.26 4.39 -27.58
N ARG A 320 8.14 5.50 -26.87
CA ARG A 320 7.43 5.59 -25.58
C ARG A 320 5.93 5.80 -25.69
N ILE A 321 5.46 6.16 -26.88
CA ILE A 321 4.05 6.37 -27.18
C ILE A 321 3.49 5.06 -27.71
N ASP A 322 2.54 4.47 -26.98
CA ASP A 322 1.84 3.29 -27.45
C ASP A 322 0.92 3.65 -28.62
N ALA A 323 1.24 3.13 -29.80
CA ALA A 323 0.49 3.40 -31.03
C ALA A 323 -1.00 3.07 -30.91
N SER A 324 -1.37 2.08 -30.09
CA SER A 324 -2.78 1.70 -29.89
C SER A 324 -3.58 2.79 -29.18
N THR A 325 -2.93 3.63 -28.38
CA THR A 325 -3.56 4.72 -27.62
C THR A 325 -3.81 5.97 -28.46
N LEU A 326 -3.18 6.08 -29.63
CA LEU A 326 -3.29 7.25 -30.51
C LEU A 326 -4.63 7.36 -31.25
N GLY A 327 -5.41 6.27 -31.31
CA GLY A 327 -6.75 6.30 -31.92
C GLY A 327 -7.74 7.24 -31.24
N GLY A 328 -7.45 7.69 -29.99
CA GLY A 328 -8.24 8.68 -29.27
C GLY A 328 -8.06 10.13 -29.76
N PHE A 329 -7.07 10.41 -30.61
CA PHE A 329 -6.92 11.69 -31.29
C PHE A 329 -7.81 11.76 -32.52
N SER A 330 -9.12 11.55 -32.35
CA SER A 330 -10.09 11.86 -33.38
C SER A 330 -10.11 13.37 -33.57
N ILE A 331 -9.49 13.84 -34.65
CA ILE A 331 -9.60 15.22 -35.11
C ILE A 331 -11.09 15.42 -35.42
N GLN A 332 -11.80 16.17 -34.57
CA GLN A 332 -13.07 16.75 -34.96
C GLN A 332 -12.75 17.77 -36.04
N TYR A 333 -12.95 17.37 -37.30
CA TYR A 333 -12.88 18.24 -38.47
C TYR A 333 -14.06 19.20 -38.50
#